data_AF-A0A968Y1D4-F1
#
_entry.id   AF-A0A968Y1D4-F1
#
_cell.length_a   1.000
_cell.length_b   1.000
_cell.length_c   1.000
_cell.angle_alpha   90.00
_cell.angle_beta   90.00
_cell.angle_gamma   90.00
#
_symmetry.space_group_name_H-M   'P 1'
#
loop_
_entity.id
_entity.type
_entity.pdbx_description
1 polymer ?
#
loop_
_entity_poly.entity_id
_entity_poly.type
_entity_poly.pdbx_seq_one_letter_code
_entity_poly.pdbx_strand_id
1 'polypeptide(L)'
;MYRGQLAIISLKGMDKFVPGSPEFFKEAASRAMSNSEKGYIVIDDLSEGAKFNGNLPEGNFNEGTYLGVKTFAMTPGDEFGIMMVPNDTVKFVYDYPNFGGDKRPSN
;
A
#
# COMPACT_ATOMS: atom_id res chain seq x y z
N MET A 1 -0.51 15.27 10.30
CA MET A 1 -1.21 13.98 10.44
C MET A 1 -0.65 13.06 9.37
N TYR A 2 -0.09 11.92 9.74
CA TYR A 2 0.43 10.95 8.77
C TYR A 2 -0.75 10.26 8.10
N ARG A 3 -0.84 10.33 6.76
CA ARG A 3 -1.92 9.71 5.98
C ARG A 3 -1.28 8.98 4.81
N GLY A 4 -1.19 7.66 4.89
CA GLY A 4 -0.52 6.83 3.90
C GLY A 4 -1.43 5.74 3.32
N GLN A 5 -0.90 5.00 2.36
CA GLN A 5 -1.53 3.80 1.81
C GLN A 5 -0.65 2.58 2.05
N LEU A 6 -1.29 1.45 2.32
CA LEU A 6 -0.61 0.15 2.35
C LEU A 6 -1.19 -0.73 1.26
N ALA A 7 -0.32 -1.37 0.51
CA ALA A 7 -0.69 -2.26 -0.57
C ALA A 7 0.02 -3.61 -0.44
N ILE A 8 -0.63 -4.64 -0.98
CA ILE A 8 -0.04 -5.95 -1.21
C ILE A 8 0.11 -6.17 -2.71
N ILE A 9 1.22 -6.77 -3.13
CA ILE A 9 1.50 -7.07 -4.54
C ILE A 9 2.05 -8.48 -4.67
N SER A 10 1.65 -9.21 -5.71
CA SER A 10 2.30 -10.47 -6.09
C SER A 10 3.75 -10.17 -6.53
N LEU A 11 4.71 -10.97 -6.08
CA LEU A 11 6.12 -10.86 -6.47
C LEU A 11 6.45 -11.60 -7.76
N LYS A 12 5.48 -12.37 -8.30
CA LYS A 12 5.67 -13.17 -9.51
C LYS A 12 6.12 -12.30 -10.70
N GLY A 13 7.28 -12.60 -11.26
CA GLY A 13 7.85 -11.85 -12.38
C GLY A 13 8.35 -10.45 -12.02
N MET A 14 8.54 -10.13 -10.73
CA MET A 14 9.21 -8.90 -10.28
C MET A 14 10.74 -9.02 -10.29
N ASP A 15 11.26 -10.25 -10.32
CA ASP A 15 12.69 -10.60 -10.36
C ASP A 15 13.44 -10.02 -11.57
N LYS A 16 12.71 -9.70 -12.65
CA LYS A 16 13.25 -9.01 -13.83
C LYS A 16 13.56 -7.53 -13.59
N PHE A 17 13.08 -6.94 -12.50
CA PHE A 17 13.34 -5.54 -12.14
C PHE A 17 14.35 -5.49 -10.99
N VAL A 18 15.24 -4.50 -11.02
CA VAL A 18 16.16 -4.27 -9.90
C VAL A 18 15.34 -3.74 -8.71
N PRO A 19 15.41 -4.38 -7.53
CA PRO A 19 14.71 -3.88 -6.35
C PRO A 19 15.06 -2.42 -6.05
N GLY A 20 14.03 -1.60 -5.83
CA GLY A 20 14.21 -0.17 -5.57
C GLY A 20 14.52 0.69 -6.79
N SER A 21 14.48 0.14 -8.00
CA SER A 21 14.50 0.91 -9.26
C SER A 21 13.14 1.59 -9.52
N PRO A 22 13.13 2.65 -10.33
CA PRO A 22 11.88 3.29 -10.78
C PRO A 22 10.94 2.32 -11.49
N GLU A 23 11.48 1.39 -12.28
CA GLU A 23 10.70 0.37 -12.99
C GLU A 23 10.03 -0.60 -12.00
N PHE A 24 10.77 -1.01 -10.95
CA PHE A 24 10.23 -1.82 -9.87
C PHE A 24 9.07 -1.10 -9.18
N PHE A 25 9.24 0.18 -8.80
CA PHE A 25 8.18 0.94 -8.13
C PHE A 25 6.97 1.17 -9.02
N LYS A 26 7.18 1.46 -10.31
CA LYS A 26 6.09 1.67 -11.26
C LYS A 26 5.26 0.40 -11.47
N GLU A 27 5.92 -0.76 -11.63
CA GLU A 27 5.23 -2.04 -11.74
C GLU A 27 4.50 -2.39 -10.43
N ALA A 28 5.17 -2.23 -9.28
CA ALA A 28 4.56 -2.45 -7.97
C ALA A 28 3.30 -1.60 -7.76
N ALA A 29 3.37 -0.30 -8.07
CA ALA A 29 2.23 0.60 -7.97
C ALA A 29 1.11 0.24 -8.97
N SER A 30 1.47 -0.14 -10.20
CA SER A 30 0.50 -0.62 -11.19
C SER A 30 -0.25 -1.86 -10.71
N ARG A 31 0.45 -2.83 -10.10
CA ARG A 31 -0.15 -4.04 -9.52
C ARG A 31 -1.08 -3.72 -8.37
N ALA A 32 -0.65 -2.88 -7.44
CA ALA A 32 -1.45 -2.46 -6.30
C ALA A 32 -2.77 -1.78 -6.73
N MET A 33 -2.73 -0.93 -7.78
CA MET A 33 -3.93 -0.27 -8.31
C MET A 33 -4.80 -1.17 -9.19
N SER A 34 -4.32 -2.36 -9.58
CA SER A 34 -5.07 -3.25 -10.47
C SER A 34 -6.31 -3.86 -9.82
N ASN A 35 -6.37 -3.88 -8.47
CA ASN A 35 -7.44 -4.49 -7.69
C ASN A 35 -7.75 -5.94 -8.16
N SER A 36 -6.69 -6.71 -8.38
CA SER A 36 -6.74 -8.07 -8.93
C SER A 36 -5.76 -8.97 -8.16
N GLU A 37 -5.69 -10.27 -8.48
CA GLU A 37 -4.73 -11.19 -7.84
C GLU A 37 -3.25 -10.72 -7.93
N LYS A 38 -2.96 -9.75 -8.82
CA LYS A 38 -1.65 -9.10 -8.89
C LYS A 38 -1.37 -8.14 -7.73
N GLY A 39 -2.39 -7.54 -7.13
CA GLY A 39 -2.25 -6.62 -6.02
C GLY A 39 -3.48 -5.79 -5.70
N TYR A 40 -3.48 -5.25 -4.48
CA TYR A 40 -4.58 -4.49 -3.89
C TYR A 40 -4.03 -3.38 -3.00
N ILE A 41 -4.75 -2.26 -2.92
CA ILE A 41 -4.61 -1.27 -1.84
C ILE A 41 -5.47 -1.77 -0.68
N VAL A 42 -4.82 -2.13 0.44
CA VAL A 42 -5.48 -2.81 1.57
C VAL A 42 -5.82 -1.86 2.71
N ILE A 43 -5.07 -0.76 2.85
CA ILE A 43 -5.34 0.33 3.79
C ILE A 43 -5.21 1.65 3.04
N ASP A 44 -6.18 2.53 3.24
CA ASP A 44 -6.15 3.92 2.79
C ASP A 44 -6.51 4.86 3.94
N ASP A 45 -5.52 5.30 4.72
CA ASP A 45 -5.74 6.13 5.92
C ASP A 45 -6.38 7.50 5.60
N LEU A 46 -6.41 7.91 4.33
CA LEU A 46 -7.10 9.13 3.88
C LEU A 46 -8.62 8.99 3.94
N SER A 47 -9.16 7.78 3.78
CA SER A 47 -10.59 7.53 3.65
C SER A 47 -11.12 6.45 4.61
N GLU A 48 -10.23 5.63 5.18
CA GLU A 48 -10.56 4.47 5.99
C GLU A 48 -10.08 4.63 7.42
N GLY A 49 -11.04 4.63 8.35
CA GLY A 49 -10.71 4.60 9.76
C GLY A 49 -10.29 3.22 10.19
N ALA A 50 -9.19 3.11 10.93
CA ALA A 50 -8.84 1.86 11.60
C ALA A 50 -9.92 1.49 12.62
N LYS A 51 -10.26 0.19 12.71
CA LYS A 51 -11.13 -0.30 13.78
C LYS A 51 -10.37 -0.22 15.10
N PHE A 52 -10.71 0.76 15.92
CA PHE A 52 -10.17 0.90 17.26
C PHE A 52 -11.29 1.03 18.28
N ASN A 53 -11.30 0.13 19.26
CA ASN A 53 -12.18 0.19 20.42
C ASN A 53 -11.30 0.20 21.68
N GLY A 54 -10.98 1.39 22.19
CA GLY A 54 -10.20 1.55 23.41
C GLY A 54 -10.22 3.00 23.89
N ASN A 55 -10.06 3.21 25.21
CA ASN A 55 -9.86 4.53 25.78
C ASN A 55 -8.35 4.75 25.95
N LEU A 56 -7.75 5.55 25.07
CA LEU A 56 -6.37 6.00 25.21
C LEU A 56 -6.34 7.33 25.98
N PRO A 57 -5.35 7.56 26.86
CA PRO A 57 -5.16 8.87 27.50
C PRO A 57 -4.96 10.00 26.48
N GLU A 58 -4.41 9.67 25.32
CA GLU A 58 -4.04 10.61 24.25
C GLU A 58 -5.16 10.83 23.21
N GLY A 59 -6.32 10.19 23.36
CA GLY A 59 -7.45 10.29 22.43
C GLY A 59 -7.34 9.36 21.22
N ASN A 60 -8.42 9.31 20.42
CA ASN A 60 -8.47 8.53 19.18
C ASN A 60 -7.99 9.40 18.01
N PHE A 61 -6.86 9.05 17.41
CA PHE A 61 -6.30 9.72 16.23
C PHE A 61 -6.78 9.13 14.90
N ASN A 62 -7.64 8.12 14.91
CA ASN A 62 -8.20 7.56 13.68
C ASN A 62 -9.10 8.60 13.00
N GLU A 63 -8.87 8.81 11.71
CA GLU A 63 -9.75 9.58 10.84
C GLU A 63 -10.46 8.62 9.87
N GLY A 64 -11.69 8.95 9.47
CA GLY A 64 -12.47 8.13 8.54
C GLY A 64 -13.36 7.07 9.19
N THR A 65 -14.14 6.37 8.37
CA THR A 65 -15.09 5.34 8.80
C THR A 65 -14.46 3.97 8.67
N TYR A 66 -14.59 3.10 9.67
CA TYR A 66 -14.21 1.71 9.51
C TYR A 66 -15.13 1.01 8.50
N LEU A 67 -14.55 0.53 7.40
CA LEU A 67 -15.30 -0.04 6.27
C LEU A 67 -15.55 -1.56 6.39
N GLY A 68 -15.15 -2.20 7.49
CA GLY A 68 -15.34 -3.63 7.68
C GLY A 68 -14.13 -4.49 7.33
N VAL A 69 -14.32 -5.80 7.37
CA VAL A 69 -13.29 -6.77 6.97
C VAL A 69 -13.18 -6.77 5.45
N LYS A 70 -11.96 -6.65 4.94
CA LYS A 70 -11.67 -6.79 3.52
C LYS A 70 -11.11 -8.16 3.21
N THR A 71 -11.61 -8.76 2.13
CA THR A 71 -11.15 -10.06 1.63
C THR A 71 -10.60 -9.87 0.23
N PHE A 72 -9.39 -10.37 0.00
CA PHE A 72 -8.68 -10.26 -1.28
C PHE A 72 -8.37 -11.64 -1.83
N ALA A 73 -8.53 -11.82 -3.14
CA ALA A 73 -8.17 -13.07 -3.80
C ALA A 73 -6.65 -13.12 -4.01
N MET A 74 -6.02 -14.25 -3.72
CA MET A 74 -4.59 -14.45 -3.92
C MET A 74 -4.36 -15.83 -4.52
N THR A 75 -3.36 -15.96 -5.39
CA THR A 75 -2.95 -17.24 -5.95
C THR A 75 -2.29 -18.10 -4.86
N PRO A 76 -2.77 -19.32 -4.57
CA PRO A 76 -2.15 -20.18 -3.56
C PRO A 76 -0.69 -20.50 -3.88
N GLY A 77 0.18 -20.33 -2.89
CA GLY A 77 1.62 -20.59 -3.02
C GLY A 77 2.44 -19.45 -3.65
N ASP A 78 1.80 -18.36 -4.08
CA ASP A 78 2.52 -17.17 -4.57
C ASP A 78 3.08 -16.35 -3.40
N GLU A 79 4.28 -15.83 -3.59
CA GLU A 79 4.89 -14.83 -2.69
C GLU A 79 4.32 -13.44 -2.98
N PHE A 80 4.12 -12.66 -1.93
CA PHE A 80 3.67 -11.28 -2.03
C PHE A 80 4.57 -10.34 -1.24
N GLY A 81 4.69 -9.11 -1.73
CA GLY A 81 5.36 -8.01 -1.06
C GLY A 81 4.34 -7.07 -0.42
N ILE A 82 4.78 -6.37 0.62
CA ILE A 82 4.03 -5.27 1.24
C ILE A 82 4.69 -3.96 0.79
N MET A 83 3.89 -3.06 0.24
CA MET A 83 4.32 -1.74 -0.18
C MET A 83 3.65 -0.70 0.70
N MET A 84 4.45 0.02 1.48
CA MET A 84 4.00 1.13 2.32
C MET A 84 4.23 2.44 1.58
N VAL A 85 3.23 3.29 1.42
CA VAL A 85 3.38 4.64 0.85
C VAL A 85 3.11 5.67 1.94
N PRO A 86 4.16 6.19 2.59
CA PRO A 86 4.00 7.21 3.62
C PRO A 86 3.58 8.55 3.01
N ASN A 87 2.59 9.21 3.63
CA ASN A 87 2.17 10.58 3.33
C ASN A 87 1.76 10.83 1.86
N ASP A 88 1.38 9.78 1.13
CA ASP A 88 0.94 9.88 -0.25
C ASP A 88 0.15 8.63 -0.69
N THR A 89 -0.22 8.59 -1.97
CA THR A 89 -0.99 7.50 -2.58
C THR A 89 -0.11 6.58 -3.43
N VAL A 90 -0.56 5.34 -3.63
CA VAL A 90 0.04 4.43 -4.62
C VAL A 90 0.05 5.05 -6.02
N LYS A 91 -0.97 5.84 -6.36
CA LYS A 91 -1.01 6.56 -7.64
C LYS A 91 0.17 7.53 -7.79
N PHE A 92 0.55 8.23 -6.72
CA PHE A 92 1.71 9.11 -6.74
C PHE A 92 3.00 8.35 -7.07
N VAL A 93 3.20 7.16 -6.47
CA VAL A 93 4.36 6.30 -6.77
C VAL A 93 4.37 5.88 -8.25
N TYR A 94 3.20 5.59 -8.83
CA TYR A 94 3.09 5.25 -10.26
C TYR A 94 3.40 6.43 -11.19
N ASP A 95 2.89 7.62 -10.87
CA ASP A 95 3.08 8.83 -11.66
C ASP A 95 4.52 9.37 -11.53
N TYR A 96 5.14 9.22 -10.35
CA TYR A 96 6.46 9.75 -10.00
C TYR A 96 7.41 8.67 -9.44
N PRO A 97 7.76 7.64 -10.22
CA PRO A 97 8.55 6.51 -9.74
C PRO A 97 10.01 6.86 -9.37
N ASN A 98 10.49 8.04 -9.76
CA ASN A 98 11.82 8.58 -9.44
C ASN A 98 11.84 9.41 -8.15
N PHE A 99 10.70 9.66 -7.51
CA PHE A 99 10.63 10.57 -6.37
C PHE A 99 11.25 9.91 -5.12
N GLY A 100 12.42 10.40 -4.69
CA GLY A 100 13.10 9.97 -3.47
C GLY A 100 12.68 10.76 -2.22
N GLY A 101 12.92 10.20 -1.03
CA GLY A 101 12.67 10.83 0.28
C GLY A 101 11.57 10.13 1.10
N ASP A 102 10.91 10.86 2.00
CA ASP A 102 9.89 10.37 2.96
C ASP A 102 8.56 9.91 2.30
N LYS A 103 8.55 9.76 0.97
CA LYS A 103 7.42 9.31 0.15
C LYS A 103 7.70 8.02 -0.63
N ARG A 104 8.93 7.49 -0.53
CA ARG A 104 9.33 6.24 -1.19
C ARG A 104 8.82 5.05 -0.36
N PRO A 105 8.35 3.96 -1.00
CA PRO A 105 8.09 2.74 -0.27
C PRO A 105 9.34 2.16 0.40
N SER A 106 9.19 1.69 1.63
CA SER A 106 10.28 1.05 2.38
C SER A 106 10.88 -0.10 1.57
N ASN A 107 12.22 -0.17 1.52
CA ASN A 107 12.97 -1.27 0.90
C ASN A 107 12.81 -2.57 1.68
#